data_AF-A0A7S0C8U9-F1
#
_entry.id   AF-A0A7S0C8U9-F1
#
_cell.length_a   1.000
_cell.length_b   1.000
_cell.length_c   1.000
_cell.angle_alpha   90.00
_cell.angle_beta   90.00
_cell.angle_gamma   90.00
#
_symmetry.space_group_name_H-M   'P 1'
#
loop_
_entity.id
_entity.type
_entity.pdbx_description
1 polymer ?
#
loop_
_entity_poly.entity_id
_entity_poly.type
_entity_poly.pdbx_seq_one_letter_code
_entity_poly.pdbx_strand_id
1 'polypeptide(L)'
;KYFFAGQQMNCLLRAEEHSSNNILSKFFASRLQPKTSTLYLVPSKLTLNRYSRCISTARSISTVSHVIMKAAPKKGSIVDNYQSVSVNCSKCRERLFRYKKKNGTKSNLIKCYIERISEDCAGVLSAGGIKIDDNSDVEIWSCPTCNTCFARSSMIHGRPALKLIGGKTKMTKK
;
A
#
# COMPACT_ATOMS: atom_id res chain seq x y z
N LYS A 1 15.74 37.10 -48.28
CA LYS A 1 16.98 36.51 -47.72
C LYS A 1 16.59 35.56 -46.59
N TYR A 2 16.66 34.24 -46.87
CA TYR A 2 16.55 33.04 -46.00
C TYR A 2 15.27 32.90 -45.15
N PHE A 3 14.28 31.99 -45.32
CA PHE A 3 14.13 30.62 -45.87
C PHE A 3 14.94 29.51 -45.19
N PHE A 4 14.25 28.72 -44.33
CA PHE A 4 14.45 27.31 -43.92
C PHE A 4 13.12 26.91 -43.22
N ALA A 5 12.24 25.98 -43.62
CA ALA A 5 12.29 24.66 -44.28
C ALA A 5 13.02 23.58 -43.47
N GLY A 6 12.29 22.52 -43.08
CA GLY A 6 12.78 21.33 -42.36
C GLY A 6 11.68 20.66 -41.51
N GLN A 7 10.62 20.11 -42.13
CA GLN A 7 10.43 18.71 -42.56
C GLN A 7 10.33 17.66 -41.44
N GLN A 8 9.18 16.97 -41.45
CA GLN A 8 8.80 15.81 -40.67
C GLN A 8 9.56 14.57 -41.13
N MET A 9 9.84 13.63 -40.22
CA MET A 9 10.19 12.25 -40.56
C MET A 9 9.37 11.27 -39.72
N ASN A 10 8.60 10.47 -40.46
CA ASN A 10 8.00 9.21 -40.04
C ASN A 10 9.09 8.17 -39.77
N CYS A 11 8.90 7.33 -38.75
CA CYS A 11 9.46 5.97 -38.72
C CYS A 11 8.36 5.01 -38.29
N LEU A 12 7.64 4.52 -39.30
CA LEU A 12 7.03 3.20 -39.32
C LEU A 12 8.16 2.16 -39.26
N LEU A 13 8.11 1.21 -38.32
CA LEU A 13 8.53 -0.16 -38.61
C LEU A 13 7.64 -1.14 -37.85
N ARG A 14 7.17 -2.09 -38.65
CA ARG A 14 6.17 -3.13 -38.45
C ARG A 14 6.95 -4.43 -38.27
N ALA A 15 6.58 -5.24 -37.29
CA ALA A 15 6.94 -6.65 -37.24
C ALA A 15 5.79 -7.41 -36.56
N GLU A 16 4.89 -7.92 -37.38
CA GLU A 16 4.12 -9.11 -37.07
C GLU A 16 4.97 -10.31 -37.51
N GLU A 17 4.84 -11.46 -36.85
CA GLU A 17 4.28 -12.69 -37.46
C GLU A 17 4.53 -13.95 -36.60
N HIS A 18 3.42 -14.67 -36.37
CA HIS A 18 3.26 -16.14 -36.39
C HIS A 18 3.83 -17.00 -35.23
N SER A 19 2.99 -17.69 -34.43
CA SER A 19 2.27 -18.96 -34.74
C SER A 19 3.23 -20.17 -34.71
N SER A 20 3.02 -21.34 -34.13
CA SER A 20 2.03 -21.99 -33.24
C SER A 20 2.63 -23.36 -32.86
N ASN A 21 1.96 -24.09 -31.96
CA ASN A 21 1.90 -25.56 -31.88
C ASN A 21 3.01 -26.30 -31.09
N ASN A 22 2.58 -26.95 -29.99
CA ASN A 22 2.48 -28.42 -29.84
C ASN A 22 3.77 -29.00 -29.21
N ILE A 23 3.82 -30.03 -28.36
CA ILE A 23 2.89 -31.10 -27.96
C ILE A 23 3.58 -31.85 -26.80
N LEU A 24 2.78 -32.43 -25.90
CA LEU A 24 3.00 -33.69 -25.15
C LEU A 24 4.37 -33.94 -24.48
N SER A 25 4.38 -33.98 -23.15
CA SER A 25 4.21 -35.21 -22.35
C SER A 25 5.51 -36.01 -22.17
N LYS A 26 5.77 -36.34 -20.90
CA LYS A 26 6.53 -37.47 -20.33
C LYS A 26 6.75 -37.10 -18.86
N PHE A 27 5.86 -37.51 -17.94
CA PHE A 27 5.90 -38.84 -17.30
C PHE A 27 7.32 -39.36 -17.13
N PHE A 28 7.87 -39.26 -15.91
CA PHE A 28 8.52 -40.38 -15.24
C PHE A 28 8.56 -40.11 -13.73
N ALA A 29 7.70 -40.82 -13.01
CA ALA A 29 7.86 -41.08 -11.59
C ALA A 29 9.01 -42.07 -11.42
N SER A 30 9.95 -41.81 -10.50
CA SER A 30 10.49 -42.82 -9.57
C SER A 30 11.55 -42.24 -8.64
N ARG A 31 11.25 -42.35 -7.33
CA ARG A 31 12.08 -43.02 -6.33
C ARG A 31 13.56 -42.60 -6.29
N LEU A 32 13.96 -41.90 -5.23
CA LEU A 32 15.18 -42.27 -4.48
C LEU A 32 15.07 -41.74 -3.04
N GLN A 33 15.33 -42.67 -2.14
CA GLN A 33 15.13 -42.62 -0.70
C GLN A 33 16.32 -41.97 0.06
N PRO A 34 16.15 -41.67 1.36
CA PRO A 34 17.06 -40.86 2.16
C PRO A 34 18.35 -41.59 2.53
N LYS A 35 19.45 -40.85 2.66
CA LYS A 35 20.68 -41.37 3.27
C LYS A 35 20.63 -41.17 4.77
N THR A 36 20.43 -42.28 5.47
CA THR A 36 20.71 -42.49 6.89
C THR A 36 22.21 -42.69 7.10
N SER A 37 22.78 -42.07 8.14
CA SER A 37 23.97 -42.57 8.85
C SER A 37 24.00 -41.92 10.24
N THR A 38 23.50 -42.62 11.27
CA THR A 38 24.31 -43.32 12.29
C THR A 38 24.93 -42.33 13.29
N LEU A 39 24.22 -42.03 14.39
CA LEU A 39 24.32 -42.68 15.72
C LEU A 39 25.69 -42.54 16.39
N TYR A 40 25.75 -41.67 17.39
CA TYR A 40 26.51 -41.91 18.62
C TYR A 40 25.63 -41.57 19.82
N LEU A 41 25.34 -42.61 20.61
CA LEU A 41 24.78 -42.53 21.95
C LEU A 41 25.93 -42.38 22.93
N VAL A 42 25.81 -41.47 23.91
CA VAL A 42 26.38 -41.72 25.24
C VAL A 42 25.38 -41.24 26.29
N PRO A 43 24.95 -42.10 27.23
CA PRO A 43 24.06 -41.75 28.32
C PRO A 43 24.87 -41.41 29.57
N SER A 44 24.46 -40.38 30.31
CA SER A 44 24.75 -40.37 31.75
C SER A 44 23.79 -39.47 32.53
N LYS A 45 22.93 -40.17 33.27
CA LYS A 45 22.48 -39.87 34.64
C LYS A 45 21.38 -38.82 34.81
N LEU A 46 20.18 -39.39 34.94
CA LEU A 46 19.04 -38.89 35.69
C LEU A 46 19.46 -38.43 37.09
N THR A 47 19.10 -37.20 37.45
CA THR A 47 18.67 -36.87 38.80
C THR A 47 17.36 -36.12 38.71
N LEU A 48 16.29 -36.86 39.02
CA LEU A 48 14.95 -36.35 39.30
C LEU A 48 15.05 -35.35 40.44
N ASN A 49 14.77 -34.08 40.19
CA ASN A 49 14.30 -33.19 41.24
C ASN A 49 12.86 -32.77 40.98
N ARG A 50 12.04 -33.34 41.84
CA ARG A 50 10.63 -33.19 42.09
C ARG A 50 10.32 -31.73 42.42
N TYR A 51 9.76 -30.98 41.47
CA TYR A 51 8.94 -29.81 41.81
C TYR A 51 7.72 -29.73 40.90
N SER A 52 6.74 -30.55 41.24
CA SER A 52 5.37 -30.40 40.78
C SER A 52 4.71 -29.20 41.46
N ARG A 53 3.98 -28.43 40.65
CA ARG A 53 2.95 -27.42 40.97
C ARG A 53 3.40 -25.96 41.03
N CYS A 54 3.29 -25.29 39.89
CA CYS A 54 2.44 -24.10 39.80
C CYS A 54 1.79 -24.06 38.41
N ILE A 55 0.56 -24.60 38.29
CA ILE A 55 -0.39 -24.12 37.29
C ILE A 55 -0.78 -22.73 37.78
N SER A 56 -0.26 -21.70 37.13
CA SER A 56 -0.67 -20.32 37.36
C SER A 56 -0.52 -19.57 36.05
N THR A 57 -1.65 -19.45 35.37
CA THR A 57 -2.08 -18.23 34.65
C THR A 57 -1.13 -17.64 33.62
N ALA A 58 -1.51 -17.83 32.35
CA ALA A 58 -1.49 -16.84 31.29
C ALA A 58 -0.63 -15.59 31.52
N ARG A 59 0.45 -15.49 30.74
CA ARG A 59 0.73 -14.23 30.05
C ARG A 59 0.76 -14.54 28.57
N SER A 60 -0.41 -14.38 27.94
CA SER A 60 -0.42 -13.90 26.56
C SER A 60 0.59 -12.76 26.52
N ILE A 61 1.64 -12.90 25.72
CA ILE A 61 2.48 -11.76 25.38
C ILE A 61 1.56 -10.88 24.55
N SER A 62 0.81 -10.03 25.24
CA SER A 62 0.08 -8.92 24.68
C SER A 62 1.09 -8.24 23.78
N THR A 63 0.83 -8.28 22.47
CA THR A 63 1.47 -7.42 21.49
C THR A 63 1.67 -6.07 22.16
N VAL A 64 2.92 -5.71 22.46
CA VAL A 64 3.21 -4.40 23.04
C VAL A 64 2.79 -3.43 21.96
N SER A 65 1.59 -2.89 22.16
CA SER A 65 1.05 -1.79 21.40
C SER A 65 2.12 -0.72 21.50
N HIS A 66 2.84 -0.47 20.41
CA HIS A 66 3.67 0.72 20.32
C HIS A 66 2.72 1.91 20.49
N VAL A 67 2.61 2.40 21.71
CA VAL A 67 1.97 3.67 22.02
C VAL A 67 2.91 4.74 21.48
N ILE A 68 2.88 4.93 20.16
CA ILE A 68 3.44 6.12 19.56
C ILE A 68 2.50 7.24 19.99
N MET A 69 2.92 8.02 20.98
CA MET A 69 2.30 9.29 21.35
C MET A 69 2.35 10.19 20.11
N LYS A 70 1.34 10.08 19.24
CA LYS A 70 1.20 10.94 18.06
C LYS A 70 0.81 12.32 18.55
N ALA A 71 1.55 13.34 18.11
CA ALA A 71 1.20 14.73 18.39
C ALA A 71 -0.27 14.97 18.06
N ALA A 72 -1.00 15.53 19.03
CA ALA A 72 -2.44 15.66 18.94
C ALA A 72 -2.83 16.40 17.64
N PRO A 73 -3.89 15.92 16.95
CA PRO A 73 -4.40 16.57 15.76
C PRO A 73 -4.73 18.05 16.03
N LYS A 74 -4.45 18.92 15.05
CA LYS A 74 -4.94 20.31 15.11
C LYS A 74 -6.44 20.17 14.82
N LYS A 75 -7.27 20.24 15.84
CA LYS A 75 -8.73 20.17 15.76
C LYS A 75 -9.34 21.50 16.18
N GLY A 76 -10.59 21.74 15.79
CA GLY A 76 -11.37 22.92 16.15
C GLY A 76 -11.46 23.97 15.05
N SER A 77 -11.97 25.14 15.44
CA SER A 77 -12.46 26.22 14.56
C SER A 77 -11.49 26.65 13.46
N ILE A 78 -10.17 26.55 13.70
CA ILE A 78 -9.15 26.87 12.72
C ILE A 78 -9.24 25.97 11.48
N VAL A 79 -9.44 24.65 11.67
CA VAL A 79 -9.52 23.69 10.56
C VAL A 79 -10.89 23.73 9.90
N ASP A 80 -11.94 23.98 10.68
CA ASP A 80 -13.32 24.05 10.18
C ASP A 80 -13.52 25.22 9.21
N ASN A 81 -12.83 26.33 9.47
CA ASN A 81 -12.80 27.52 8.60
C ASN A 81 -12.02 27.30 7.28
N TYR A 82 -11.33 26.17 7.09
CA TYR A 82 -10.65 25.90 5.83
C TYR A 82 -11.65 25.64 4.70
N GLN A 83 -11.26 26.09 3.51
CA GLN A 83 -12.02 25.79 2.29
C GLN A 83 -12.03 24.28 2.03
N SER A 84 -13.20 23.77 1.66
CA SER A 84 -13.37 22.38 1.28
C SER A 84 -13.09 22.24 -0.21
N VAL A 85 -12.16 21.35 -0.56
CA VAL A 85 -11.86 21.00 -1.95
C VAL A 85 -12.30 19.56 -2.19
N SER A 86 -12.82 19.31 -3.38
CA SER A 86 -13.13 17.95 -3.83
C SER A 86 -11.87 17.37 -4.47
N VAL A 87 -11.47 16.17 -4.05
CA VAL A 87 -10.33 15.45 -4.65
C VAL A 87 -10.89 14.39 -5.59
N ASN A 88 -10.58 14.54 -6.87
CA ASN A 88 -11.11 13.70 -7.93
C ASN A 88 -9.99 12.89 -8.59
N CYS A 89 -10.30 11.68 -9.05
CA CYS A 89 -9.38 10.91 -9.87
C CYS A 89 -9.12 11.62 -11.21
N SER A 90 -7.87 11.64 -11.67
CA SER A 90 -7.54 12.28 -12.96
C SER A 90 -7.98 11.46 -14.17
N LYS A 91 -8.13 10.14 -14.02
CA LYS A 91 -8.50 9.21 -15.10
C LYS A 91 -10.01 9.18 -15.32
N CYS A 92 -10.78 8.79 -14.31
CA CYS A 92 -12.24 8.65 -14.41
C CYS A 92 -13.03 9.88 -13.93
N ARG A 93 -12.38 10.89 -13.33
CA ARG A 93 -13.01 12.09 -12.74
C ARG A 93 -13.93 11.83 -11.54
N GLU A 94 -14.01 10.58 -11.08
CA GLU A 94 -14.74 10.20 -9.87
C GLU A 94 -14.24 10.99 -8.67
N ARG A 95 -15.18 11.41 -7.81
CA ARG A 95 -14.88 12.17 -6.62
C ARG A 95 -14.53 11.20 -5.51
N LEU A 96 -13.26 11.15 -5.13
CA LEU A 96 -12.78 10.22 -4.12
C LEU A 96 -13.27 10.65 -2.74
N PHE A 97 -12.92 11.87 -2.33
CA PHE A 97 -13.28 12.41 -1.02
C PHE A 97 -13.20 13.95 -1.02
N ARG A 98 -13.74 14.57 0.03
CA ARG A 98 -13.60 15.99 0.29
C ARG A 98 -12.55 16.26 1.36
N TYR A 99 -11.77 17.31 1.17
CA TYR A 99 -10.63 17.62 2.02
C TYR A 99 -10.62 19.09 2.45
N LYS A 100 -10.36 19.36 3.73
CA LYS A 100 -10.22 20.70 4.29
C LYS A 100 -8.80 21.24 4.07
N LYS A 101 -8.64 22.11 3.06
CA LYS A 101 -7.34 22.67 2.65
C LYS A 101 -7.24 24.16 2.99
N LYS A 102 -6.24 24.52 3.79
CA LYS A 102 -5.98 25.91 4.21
C LYS A 102 -6.00 26.91 3.04
N ASN A 103 -5.27 26.62 1.97
CA ASN A 103 -5.14 27.51 0.81
C ASN A 103 -6.12 27.16 -0.33
N GLY A 104 -7.20 26.41 -0.06
CA GLY A 104 -8.17 26.01 -1.09
C GLY A 104 -7.52 25.33 -2.30
N THR A 105 -7.91 25.71 -3.52
CA THR A 105 -7.36 25.17 -4.78
C THR A 105 -6.08 25.87 -5.26
N LYS A 106 -5.53 26.84 -4.52
CA LYS A 106 -4.37 27.66 -4.96
C LYS A 106 -3.05 26.89 -5.10
N SER A 107 -2.95 25.68 -4.54
CA SER A 107 -1.73 24.87 -4.58
C SER A 107 -2.05 23.38 -4.66
N ASN A 108 -1.15 22.60 -5.25
CA ASN A 108 -1.28 21.15 -5.35
C ASN A 108 -1.33 20.47 -3.98
N LEU A 109 -2.20 19.48 -3.85
CA LEU A 109 -2.29 18.64 -2.66
C LEU A 109 -1.43 17.39 -2.87
N ILE A 110 -0.34 17.28 -2.11
CA ILE A 110 0.53 16.08 -2.12
C ILE A 110 0.45 15.34 -0.79
N LYS A 111 0.37 16.08 0.33
CA LYS A 111 0.24 15.54 1.69
C LYS A 111 -1.20 15.69 2.15
N CYS A 112 -1.93 14.60 2.23
CA CYS A 112 -3.33 14.58 2.68
C CYS A 112 -3.40 13.93 4.05
N TYR A 113 -3.73 14.68 5.11
CA TYR A 113 -3.91 14.09 6.44
C TYR A 113 -5.30 13.44 6.51
N ILE A 114 -5.37 12.17 6.95
CA ILE A 114 -6.63 11.42 6.97
C ILE A 114 -7.69 12.14 7.81
N GLU A 115 -7.28 12.69 8.96
CA GLU A 115 -8.13 13.46 9.87
C GLU A 115 -8.82 14.71 9.27
N ARG A 116 -8.30 15.24 8.14
CA ARG A 116 -8.83 16.45 7.49
C ARG A 116 -9.75 16.12 6.31
N ILE A 117 -9.98 14.83 6.06
CA ILE A 117 -10.98 14.38 5.12
C ILE A 117 -12.34 14.57 5.78
N SER A 118 -13.21 15.36 5.16
CA SER A 118 -14.52 15.70 5.73
C SER A 118 -15.61 14.71 5.32
N GLU A 119 -15.54 14.19 4.10
CA GLU A 119 -16.53 13.29 3.51
C GLU A 119 -15.79 12.27 2.63
N ASP A 120 -16.09 10.97 2.79
CA ASP A 120 -15.61 9.91 1.89
C ASP A 120 -16.72 9.58 0.89
N CYS A 121 -16.55 10.00 -0.37
CA CYS A 121 -17.60 9.87 -1.38
C CYS A 121 -17.52 8.53 -2.11
N ALA A 122 -16.30 8.06 -2.39
CA ALA A 122 -16.07 6.82 -3.12
C ALA A 122 -15.81 5.63 -2.18
N GLY A 123 -15.97 5.80 -0.86
CA GLY A 123 -15.76 4.75 0.14
C GLY A 123 -14.31 4.29 0.21
N VAL A 124 -13.37 5.15 -0.16
CA VAL A 124 -11.96 4.79 -0.29
C VAL A 124 -11.35 4.51 1.08
N LEU A 125 -11.64 5.34 2.09
CA LEU A 125 -11.17 5.15 3.47
C LEU A 125 -11.75 3.88 4.08
N SER A 126 -13.01 3.58 3.77
CA SER A 126 -13.69 2.38 4.24
C SER A 126 -13.16 1.10 3.57
N ALA A 127 -12.80 1.17 2.28
CA ALA A 127 -12.21 0.05 1.55
C ALA A 127 -10.80 -0.33 2.04
N GLY A 128 -10.07 0.64 2.61
CA GLY A 128 -8.73 0.45 3.14
C GLY A 128 -7.65 0.39 2.05
N GLY A 129 -6.40 0.47 2.49
CA GLY A 129 -5.24 0.32 1.62
C GLY A 129 -4.92 -1.15 1.35
N ILE A 130 -4.43 -1.44 0.16
CA ILE A 130 -3.99 -2.78 -0.23
C ILE A 130 -2.52 -2.94 0.19
N LYS A 131 -2.21 -3.99 0.96
CA LYS A 131 -0.83 -4.42 1.23
C LYS A 131 -0.34 -5.28 0.06
N ILE A 132 0.92 -5.10 -0.35
CA ILE A 132 1.47 -5.80 -1.51
C ILE A 132 1.94 -7.20 -1.12
N ASP A 133 2.52 -7.32 0.08
CA ASP A 133 2.93 -8.59 0.69
C ASP A 133 2.74 -8.49 2.21
N ASP A 134 2.79 -9.62 2.91
CA ASP A 134 2.61 -9.68 4.37
C ASP A 134 3.73 -8.99 5.16
N ASN A 135 4.86 -8.68 4.50
CA ASN A 135 6.04 -8.09 5.13
C ASN A 135 6.21 -6.59 4.81
N SER A 136 5.35 -6.00 3.98
CA SER A 136 5.46 -4.62 3.53
C SER A 136 4.51 -3.73 4.32
N ASP A 137 5.10 -2.76 4.99
CA ASP A 137 4.37 -1.73 5.74
C ASP A 137 3.76 -0.65 4.82
N VAL A 138 3.87 -0.80 3.50
CA VAL A 138 3.43 0.21 2.52
C VAL A 138 2.08 -0.19 1.96
N GLU A 139 1.05 0.55 2.36
CA GLU A 139 -0.30 0.37 1.82
C GLU A 139 -0.51 1.26 0.60
N ILE A 140 -1.04 0.67 -0.47
CA ILE A 140 -1.36 1.37 -1.72
C ILE A 140 -2.87 1.63 -1.78
N TRP A 141 -3.22 2.81 -2.27
CA TRP A 141 -4.60 3.25 -2.37
C TRP A 141 -4.99 3.47 -3.83
N SER A 142 -6.09 2.83 -4.22
CA SER A 142 -6.56 2.77 -5.61
C SER A 142 -7.99 3.29 -5.73
N CYS A 143 -8.30 3.89 -6.87
CA CYS A 143 -9.65 4.38 -7.15
C CYS A 143 -10.60 3.18 -7.41
N PRO A 144 -11.79 3.13 -6.80
CA PRO A 144 -12.71 2.00 -6.95
C PRO A 144 -13.31 1.87 -8.36
N THR A 145 -13.41 2.97 -9.11
CA THR A 145 -14.00 2.96 -10.46
C THR A 145 -13.02 2.51 -11.54
N CYS A 146 -11.74 2.87 -11.41
CA CYS A 146 -10.76 2.69 -12.50
C CYS A 146 -9.45 2.02 -12.06
N ASN A 147 -9.39 1.54 -10.81
CA ASN A 147 -8.29 0.83 -10.17
C ASN A 147 -6.92 1.53 -10.29
N THR A 148 -6.91 2.83 -10.54
CA THR A 148 -5.67 3.60 -10.65
C THR A 148 -5.15 3.90 -9.24
N CYS A 149 -3.93 3.44 -8.95
CA CYS A 149 -3.23 3.80 -7.73
C CYS A 149 -3.02 5.32 -7.69
N PHE A 150 -3.63 5.99 -6.71
CA PHE A 150 -3.60 7.45 -6.61
C PHE A 150 -2.86 7.94 -5.37
N ALA A 151 -2.67 7.09 -4.35
CA ALA A 151 -1.96 7.45 -3.14
C ALA A 151 -1.23 6.26 -2.49
N ARG A 152 -0.35 6.59 -1.55
CA ARG A 152 0.34 5.64 -0.67
C ARG A 152 0.13 6.08 0.79
N SER A 153 0.00 5.13 1.69
CA SER A 153 0.03 5.43 3.13
C SER A 153 1.41 5.96 3.53
N SER A 154 1.43 6.94 4.41
CA SER A 154 2.66 7.53 4.94
C SER A 154 2.39 8.21 6.28
N MET A 155 3.37 8.18 7.17
CA MET A 155 3.32 8.96 8.40
C MET A 155 4.03 10.30 8.21
N ILE A 156 3.28 11.39 8.31
CA ILE A 156 3.78 12.75 8.08
C ILE A 156 3.65 13.55 9.38
N HIS A 157 4.76 14.03 9.92
CA HIS A 157 4.81 14.74 11.21
C HIS A 157 4.11 13.96 12.35
N GLY A 158 4.32 12.64 12.39
CA GLY A 158 3.71 11.75 13.39
C GLY A 158 2.23 11.44 13.17
N ARG A 159 1.63 11.82 12.04
CA ARG A 159 0.19 11.61 11.76
C ARG A 159 -0.03 10.74 10.54
N PRO A 160 -1.10 9.93 10.52
CA PRO A 160 -1.45 9.16 9.35
C PRO A 160 -1.88 10.09 8.21
N ALA A 161 -1.27 9.89 7.05
CA ALA A 161 -1.51 10.68 5.86
C ALA A 161 -1.46 9.80 4.61
N LEU A 162 -2.18 10.24 3.59
CA LEU A 162 -2.08 9.74 2.23
C LEU A 162 -1.15 10.67 1.45
N LYS A 163 -0.06 10.12 0.94
CA LYS A 163 0.81 10.81 0.00
C LYS A 163 0.26 10.58 -1.41
N LEU A 164 -0.36 11.61 -1.98
CA LEU A 164 -0.95 11.55 -3.30
C LEU A 164 0.16 11.45 -4.36
N ILE A 165 -0.05 10.58 -5.34
CA ILE A 165 0.85 10.41 -6.48
C ILE A 165 0.56 11.55 -7.47
N GLY A 166 1.61 12.27 -7.87
CA GLY A 166 1.51 13.42 -8.76
C GLY A 166 0.78 13.07 -10.06
N GLY A 167 -0.12 13.95 -10.50
CA GLY A 167 -0.88 13.78 -11.75
C GLY A 167 -1.98 12.72 -11.73
N LYS A 168 -2.18 11.99 -10.62
CA LYS A 168 -3.25 10.98 -10.48
C LYS A 168 -4.54 11.55 -9.89
N THR A 169 -4.47 12.69 -9.21
CA THR A 169 -5.64 13.38 -8.62
C THR A 169 -5.73 14.84 -9.08
N LYS A 170 -6.94 15.35 -9.28
CA LYS A 170 -7.25 16.76 -9.52
C LYS A 170 -8.12 17.31 -8.40
N MET A 171 -7.93 18.58 -8.03
CA MET A 171 -8.80 19.24 -7.07
C MET A 171 -9.78 20.17 -7.78
N THR A 172 -11.02 20.19 -7.32
CA THR A 172 -12.03 21.16 -7.74
C THR A 172 -12.60 21.90 -6.52
N LYS A 173 -13.12 23.10 -6.76
CA LYS A 173 -13.88 23.84 -5.73
C LYS A 173 -15.17 23.04 -5.42
N LYS A 174 -15.57 23.02 -4.14
CA LYS A 174 -16.84 22.41 -3.71
C LYS A 174 -18.02 23.03 -4.46
#